data_AF-A0A7K6LLF6-F1
#
_entry.id   AF-A0A7K6LLF6-F1
#
_cell.length_a   1.000
_cell.length_b   1.000
_cell.length_c   1.000
_cell.angle_alpha   90.00
_cell.angle_beta   90.00
_cell.angle_gamma   90.00
#
_symmetry.space_group_name_H-M   'P 1'
#
loop_
_entity.id
_entity.type
_entity.pdbx_description
1 polymer ?
#
loop_
_entity_poly.entity_id
_entity_poly.type
_entity_poly.pdbx_seq_one_letter_code
_entity_poly.pdbx_strand_id
1 'polypeptide(L)'
;KNKTSLVAFKIMPLENMNEFTTHILEIVNAHMILRKNLMSASRVPQSFSSTGISDMGGYGGGGSLPVNGLTAHQSQVLNLIKSCHVPEGLSLQDLKLQLHSMSMSTIKQAVEFLSSEGHIYSTVDDDHYKSTDAE
;
A
#
# COMPACT_ATOMS: atom_id res chain seq x y z
N LYS A 1 -19.47 -10.65 11.86
CA LYS A 1 -18.39 -11.64 12.13
C LYS A 1 -17.74 -12.00 10.79
N ASN A 2 -16.59 -11.41 10.46
CA ASN A 2 -15.84 -11.73 9.24
C ASN A 2 -15.14 -13.07 9.44
N LYS A 3 -15.65 -14.13 8.80
CA LYS A 3 -15.00 -15.44 8.76
C LYS A 3 -14.39 -15.64 7.37
N THR A 4 -13.07 -15.69 7.30
CA THR A 4 -12.37 -16.13 6.09
C THR A 4 -12.46 -17.65 6.01
N SER A 5 -12.88 -18.19 4.87
CA SER A 5 -13.01 -19.63 4.64
C SER A 5 -12.55 -19.96 3.23
N LEU A 6 -11.91 -21.12 3.07
CA LEU A 6 -11.43 -21.62 1.78
C LEU A 6 -12.20 -22.89 1.42
N VAL A 7 -12.63 -23.00 0.16
CA VAL A 7 -13.17 -24.23 -0.40
C VAL A 7 -12.04 -24.89 -1.19
N ALA A 8 -11.57 -26.05 -0.73
CA ALA A 8 -10.45 -26.75 -1.35
C ALA A 8 -10.95 -27.75 -2.40
N PHE A 9 -10.49 -27.59 -3.65
CA PHE A 9 -10.71 -28.56 -4.72
C PHE A 9 -9.66 -29.68 -4.73
N LYS A 10 -8.50 -29.46 -4.09
CA LYS A 10 -7.39 -30.40 -4.01
C LYS A 10 -6.67 -30.26 -2.68
N ILE A 11 -6.51 -31.38 -1.98
CA ILE A 11 -5.73 -31.50 -0.74
C ILE A 11 -4.82 -32.71 -0.94
N MET A 12 -3.52 -32.52 -0.79
CA MET A 12 -2.53 -33.59 -0.89
C MET A 12 -1.60 -33.56 0.31
N PRO A 13 -1.20 -34.72 0.84
CA PRO A 13 -0.12 -34.78 1.82
C PRO A 13 1.21 -34.37 1.16
N LEU A 14 2.10 -33.78 1.94
CA LEU A 14 3.47 -33.51 1.49
C LEU A 14 4.29 -34.79 1.59
N GLU A 15 4.99 -35.14 0.51
CA GLU A 15 5.89 -36.29 0.48
C GLU A 15 7.32 -35.88 0.85
N ASN A 16 7.68 -34.62 0.57
CA ASN A 16 8.99 -34.04 0.87
C ASN A 16 8.86 -32.63 1.45
N MET A 17 9.60 -32.34 2.52
CA MET A 17 9.64 -30.99 3.13
C MET A 17 10.21 -29.91 2.20
N ASN A 18 10.97 -30.28 1.18
CA ASN A 18 11.42 -29.34 0.16
C ASN A 18 10.24 -28.72 -0.61
N GLU A 19 9.10 -29.41 -0.75
CA GLU A 19 7.89 -28.85 -1.37
C GLU A 19 7.35 -27.65 -0.59
N PHE A 20 7.41 -27.71 0.73
CA PHE A 20 7.01 -26.60 1.60
C PHE A 20 7.93 -25.39 1.43
N THR A 21 9.25 -25.61 1.43
CA THR A 21 10.23 -24.54 1.21
C THR A 21 10.07 -23.91 -0.18
N THR A 22 9.89 -24.74 -1.21
CA THR A 22 9.61 -24.28 -2.58
C THR A 22 8.34 -23.44 -2.63
N HIS A 23 7.25 -23.89 -1.99
CA HIS A 23 6.00 -23.15 -1.94
C HIS A 23 6.15 -21.74 -1.31
N ILE A 24 6.94 -21.60 -0.25
CA ILE A 24 7.23 -20.29 0.35
C ILE A 24 7.96 -19.38 -0.65
N LEU A 25 8.98 -19.91 -1.33
CA LEU A 25 9.74 -19.15 -2.33
C LEU A 25 8.87 -18.72 -3.52
N GLU A 26 7.99 -19.61 -3.98
CA GLU A 26 7.03 -19.32 -5.04
C GLU A 26 6.05 -18.21 -4.66
N ILE A 27 5.51 -18.23 -3.44
CA ILE A 27 4.61 -17.17 -2.95
C ILE A 27 5.32 -15.81 -2.95
N VAL A 28 6.53 -15.74 -2.38
CA VAL A 28 7.30 -14.49 -2.31
C VAL A 28 7.60 -13.97 -3.71
N ASN A 29 8.07 -14.84 -4.61
CA ASN A 29 8.38 -14.47 -5.98
C ASN A 29 7.14 -14.02 -6.76
N ALA A 30 6.03 -14.78 -6.67
CA ALA A 30 4.77 -14.43 -7.33
C ALA A 30 4.23 -13.09 -6.83
N HIS A 31 4.25 -12.85 -5.52
CA HIS A 31 3.85 -11.58 -4.93
C HIS A 31 4.70 -10.41 -5.45
N MET A 32 6.03 -10.58 -5.47
CA MET A 32 6.95 -9.56 -5.97
C MET A 32 6.72 -9.23 -7.45
N ILE A 33 6.53 -10.25 -8.30
CA ILE A 33 6.25 -10.09 -9.73
C ILE A 33 4.91 -9.35 -9.95
N LEU A 34 3.85 -9.78 -9.26
CA LEU A 34 2.54 -9.15 -9.35
C LEU A 34 2.59 -7.68 -8.92
N ARG A 35 3.28 -7.39 -7.81
CA ARG A 35 3.47 -6.03 -7.30
C ARG A 35 4.24 -5.17 -8.30
N LYS A 36 5.32 -5.69 -8.90
CA LYS A 36 6.12 -4.98 -9.92
C LYS A 36 5.30 -4.69 -11.18
N ASN A 37 4.47 -5.62 -11.61
CA ASN A 37 3.62 -5.44 -12.80
C ASN A 37 2.54 -4.38 -12.58
N LEU A 38 1.94 -4.32 -11.38
CA LEU A 38 1.00 -3.27 -11.01
C LEU A 38 1.66 -1.86 -11.06
N MET A 39 2.92 -1.75 -10.64
CA MET A 39 3.68 -0.50 -10.73
C MET A 39 4.09 -0.13 -12.16
N SER A 40 4.24 -1.12 -13.05
CA SER A 40 4.68 -0.92 -14.44
C SER A 40 3.52 -0.57 -15.38
N ALA A 41 2.31 -1.06 -15.09
CA ALA A 41 1.08 -0.73 -15.83
C ALA A 41 0.67 0.76 -15.71
N SER A 42 1.21 1.50 -14.74
CA SER A 42 0.96 2.94 -14.58
C SER A 42 1.90 3.84 -15.41
N ARG A 43 2.85 3.28 -16.17
CA ARG A 43 3.73 4.06 -17.04
C ARG A 43 3.20 4.04 -18.47
N VAL A 44 2.38 5.03 -18.79
CA VAL A 44 2.08 5.39 -20.18
C VAL A 44 3.42 5.74 -20.87
N PRO A 45 3.72 5.27 -22.09
CA PRO A 45 5.01 5.56 -22.72
C PRO A 45 5.05 7.04 -23.11
N GLN A 46 5.86 7.84 -22.42
CA GLN A 46 6.27 9.15 -22.93
C GLN A 46 7.37 8.92 -23.97
N SER A 47 7.04 9.24 -25.22
CA SER A 47 7.95 9.24 -26.36
C SER A 47 9.15 10.13 -26.08
N PHE A 48 10.35 9.57 -26.23
CA PHE A 48 11.59 10.35 -26.18
C PHE A 48 11.71 11.21 -27.45
N SER A 49 11.51 12.51 -27.31
CA SER A 49 11.95 13.50 -28.30
C SER A 49 13.17 14.25 -27.77
N SER A 50 14.13 14.41 -28.65
CA SER A 50 15.49 14.92 -28.49
C SER A 50 15.62 16.41 -28.16
N THR A 51 16.77 16.76 -27.58
CA THR A 51 17.53 18.01 -27.78
C THR A 51 17.04 19.29 -27.09
N GLY A 52 17.94 19.94 -26.34
CA GLY A 52 17.95 21.40 -26.21
C GLY A 52 18.13 21.95 -24.80
N ILE A 53 19.26 22.63 -24.58
CA ILE A 53 19.52 23.57 -23.49
C ILE A 53 18.44 24.66 -23.46
N SER A 54 17.84 24.95 -22.29
CA SER A 54 17.50 26.30 -21.81
C SER A 54 16.80 26.30 -20.45
N ASP A 55 16.90 27.47 -19.84
CA ASP A 55 16.64 27.95 -18.50
C ASP A 55 15.15 27.97 -18.07
N MET A 56 14.93 28.06 -16.75
CA MET A 56 13.78 28.61 -16.04
C MET A 56 12.36 28.02 -16.24
N GLY A 57 11.89 27.30 -15.21
CA GLY A 57 10.51 27.37 -14.70
C GLY A 57 9.44 26.44 -15.32
N GLY A 58 8.90 25.51 -14.53
CA GLY A 58 7.59 24.91 -14.81
C GLY A 58 7.43 23.43 -14.43
N TYR A 59 6.74 23.20 -13.32
CA TYR A 59 5.87 22.06 -12.99
C TYR A 59 6.03 20.75 -13.79
N GLY A 60 6.56 19.72 -13.14
CA GLY A 60 6.53 18.34 -13.63
C GLY A 60 6.89 17.30 -12.58
N GLY A 61 5.88 16.78 -11.87
CA GLY A 61 5.85 15.43 -11.30
C GLY A 61 6.98 15.03 -10.35
N GLY A 62 6.96 15.57 -9.13
CA GLY A 62 7.85 15.14 -8.05
C GLY A 62 7.66 13.67 -7.70
N GLY A 63 8.52 12.82 -8.26
CA GLY A 63 8.82 11.49 -7.72
C GLY A 63 9.43 11.67 -6.34
N SER A 64 8.58 11.72 -5.32
CA SER A 64 9.03 11.70 -3.93
C SER A 64 9.71 10.35 -3.68
N LEU A 65 11.02 10.40 -3.48
CA LEU A 65 11.84 9.27 -3.03
C LEU A 65 11.16 8.60 -1.82
N PRO A 66 11.22 7.27 -1.68
CA PRO A 66 10.60 6.62 -0.55
C PRO A 66 11.37 6.95 0.73
N VAL A 67 10.72 7.70 1.63
CA VAL A 67 11.12 7.73 3.05
C VAL A 67 10.65 6.40 3.63
N ASN A 68 11.58 5.56 4.08
CA ASN A 68 11.34 4.27 4.72
C ASN A 68 10.58 3.23 3.87
N GLY A 69 10.70 3.28 2.54
CA GLY A 69 9.97 2.35 1.66
C GLY A 69 8.49 2.71 1.41
N LEU A 70 8.02 3.82 1.98
CA LEU A 70 6.68 4.37 1.77
C LEU A 70 6.73 5.54 0.78
N THR A 71 5.70 5.68 -0.05
CA THR A 71 5.48 6.91 -0.83
C THR A 71 5.14 8.09 0.08
N ALA A 72 5.29 9.33 -0.42
CA ALA A 72 4.91 10.52 0.36
C ALA A 72 3.44 10.47 0.84
N HIS A 73 2.51 10.03 -0.01
CA HIS A 73 1.10 9.93 0.37
C HIS A 73 0.85 8.86 1.44
N GLN A 74 1.49 7.70 1.34
CA GLN A 74 1.40 6.64 2.35
C GLN A 74 1.99 7.10 3.69
N SER A 75 3.15 7.77 3.65
CA SER A 75 3.79 8.32 4.85
C SER A 75 2.91 9.38 5.52
N GLN A 76 2.27 10.26 4.74
CA GLN A 76 1.33 11.26 5.26
C GLN A 76 0.11 10.62 5.94
N VAL A 77 -0.52 9.62 5.30
CA VAL A 77 -1.66 8.89 5.88
C VAL A 77 -1.23 8.17 7.17
N LEU A 78 -0.11 7.47 7.15
CA LEU A 78 0.40 6.74 8.31
C LEU A 78 0.70 7.66 9.49
N ASN A 79 1.40 8.78 9.26
CA ASN A 79 1.74 9.74 10.32
C ASN A 79 0.48 10.33 10.97
N LEU A 80 -0.56 10.56 10.17
CA LEU A 80 -1.81 11.08 10.68
C LEU A 80 -2.55 10.06 11.57
N ILE A 81 -2.59 8.79 11.13
CA ILE A 81 -3.16 7.70 11.93
C ILE A 81 -2.36 7.49 13.22
N LYS A 82 -1.02 7.58 13.18
CA LYS A 82 -0.16 7.50 14.36
C LYS A 82 -0.42 8.63 15.36
N SER A 83 -0.78 9.82 14.88
CA SER A 83 -1.08 10.96 15.75
C SER A 83 -2.48 10.93 16.40
N CYS A 84 -3.29 9.92 16.07
CA CYS A 84 -4.65 9.80 16.61
C CYS A 84 -4.66 9.14 17.99
N HIS A 85 -5.10 9.89 19.01
CA HIS A 85 -5.19 9.43 20.40
C HIS A 85 -6.59 8.90 20.76
N VAL A 86 -7.55 8.98 19.83
CA VAL A 86 -8.94 8.59 20.06
C VAL A 86 -9.01 7.06 20.14
N PRO A 87 -9.73 6.46 21.12
CA PRO A 87 -9.84 5.00 21.25
C PRO A 87 -10.41 4.32 20.00
N GLU A 88 -11.36 4.99 19.34
CA GLU A 88 -12.02 4.52 18.13
C GLU A 88 -11.10 4.55 16.90
N GLY A 89 -9.99 5.30 16.92
CA GLY A 89 -9.10 5.45 15.77
C GLY A 89 -9.53 6.61 14.86
N LEU A 90 -9.01 6.64 13.63
CA LEU A 90 -9.25 7.69 12.65
C LEU A 90 -10.04 7.16 11.45
N SER A 91 -11.15 7.81 11.09
CA SER A 91 -11.99 7.35 9.98
C SER A 91 -11.46 7.76 8.61
N LEU A 92 -11.87 7.08 7.53
CA LEU A 92 -11.61 7.52 6.15
C LEU A 92 -12.09 8.96 5.89
N GLN A 93 -13.22 9.35 6.51
CA GLN A 93 -13.77 10.68 6.33
C GLN A 93 -12.90 11.73 7.03
N ASP A 94 -12.39 11.44 8.23
CA ASP A 94 -11.46 12.32 8.95
C ASP A 94 -10.13 12.46 8.21
N LEU A 95 -9.61 11.34 7.68
CA LEU A 95 -8.44 11.36 6.80
C LEU A 95 -8.65 12.29 5.62
N LYS A 96 -9.82 12.23 4.97
CA LYS A 96 -10.14 13.13 3.84
C LYS A 96 -10.26 14.59 4.25
N LEU A 97 -10.83 14.86 5.42
CA LEU A 97 -10.95 16.19 5.98
C LEU A 97 -9.58 16.78 6.34
N GLN A 98 -8.58 15.99 6.72
CA GLN A 98 -7.26 16.53 7.03
C GLN A 98 -6.36 16.58 5.79
N LEU A 99 -6.46 15.59 4.91
CA LEU A 99 -5.71 15.47 3.65
C LEU A 99 -6.50 16.07 2.47
N HIS A 100 -6.82 17.36 2.57
CA HIS A 100 -7.64 18.07 1.57
C HIS A 100 -7.10 17.95 0.13
N SER A 101 -5.78 17.99 -0.04
CA SER A 101 -5.09 17.90 -1.33
C SER A 101 -5.05 16.50 -1.92
N MET A 102 -5.38 15.46 -1.14
CA MET A 102 -5.39 14.07 -1.58
C MET A 102 -6.80 13.64 -1.99
N SER A 103 -6.95 12.94 -3.11
CA SER A 103 -8.25 12.39 -3.51
C SER A 103 -8.65 11.24 -2.59
N MET A 104 -9.96 10.99 -2.46
CA MET A 104 -10.46 9.87 -1.66
C MET A 104 -9.96 8.52 -2.19
N SER A 105 -9.76 8.39 -3.51
CA SER A 105 -9.21 7.16 -4.10
C SER A 105 -7.76 6.92 -3.67
N THR A 106 -6.93 7.95 -3.63
CA THR A 106 -5.53 7.84 -3.17
C THR A 106 -5.45 7.53 -1.68
N ILE A 107 -6.34 8.12 -0.85
CA ILE A 107 -6.43 7.79 0.57
C ILE A 107 -6.79 6.31 0.76
N LYS A 108 -7.83 5.81 0.07
CA LYS A 108 -8.23 4.39 0.14
C LYS A 108 -7.10 3.45 -0.28
N GLN A 109 -6.41 3.75 -1.37
CA GLN A 109 -5.25 2.96 -1.83
C GLN A 109 -4.10 2.96 -0.81
N ALA A 110 -3.84 4.11 -0.18
CA ALA A 110 -2.82 4.20 0.86
C ALA A 110 -3.20 3.40 2.11
N VAL A 111 -4.45 3.48 2.56
CA VAL A 111 -4.97 2.72 3.70
C VAL A 111 -4.94 1.22 3.44
N GLU A 112 -5.40 0.77 2.27
CA GLU A 112 -5.36 -0.64 1.87
C GLU A 112 -3.92 -1.18 1.88
N PHE A 113 -2.99 -0.40 1.31
CA PHE A 113 -1.57 -0.74 1.32
C PHE A 113 -1.02 -0.84 2.75
N LEU A 114 -1.21 0.20 3.57
CA LEU A 114 -0.71 0.24 4.94
C LEU A 114 -1.29 -0.88 5.81
N SER A 115 -2.55 -1.26 5.59
CA SER A 115 -3.18 -2.38 6.27
C SER A 115 -2.58 -3.72 5.82
N SER A 116 -2.37 -3.91 4.52
CA SER A 116 -1.77 -5.13 3.97
C SER A 116 -0.31 -5.35 4.40
N GLU A 117 0.46 -4.27 4.60
CA GLU A 117 1.84 -4.31 5.11
C GLU A 117 1.89 -4.39 6.65
N GLY A 118 0.74 -4.33 7.33
CA GLY A 118 0.66 -4.43 8.79
C GLY A 118 1.03 -3.15 9.55
N HIS A 119 1.13 -2.00 8.88
CA HIS A 119 1.39 -0.71 9.55
C HIS A 119 0.19 -0.17 10.32
N ILE A 120 -1.04 -0.53 9.90
CA ILE A 120 -2.29 -0.13 10.53
C ILE A 120 -3.27 -1.31 10.60
N TYR A 121 -4.26 -1.22 11.48
CA TYR A 121 -5.37 -2.16 11.60
C TYR A 121 -6.70 -1.43 11.80
N SER A 122 -7.81 -2.06 11.39
CA SER A 122 -9.16 -1.56 11.60
C SER A 122 -9.63 -1.80 13.04
N THR A 123 -10.39 -0.87 13.62
CA THR A 123 -10.78 -0.88 15.04
C THR A 123 -12.24 -1.29 15.25
N VAL A 124 -13.13 -0.31 15.47
CA VAL A 124 -14.53 -0.48 15.83
C VAL A 124 -15.39 -0.89 14.64
N ASP A 125 -14.95 -0.54 13.43
CA ASP A 125 -15.55 -0.90 12.15
C ASP A 125 -14.48 -0.94 11.04
N ASP A 126 -14.91 -1.17 9.80
CA ASP A 126 -14.04 -1.32 8.63
C ASP A 126 -13.46 0.01 8.11
N ASP A 127 -13.93 1.17 8.61
CA ASP A 127 -13.56 2.51 8.15
C ASP A 127 -12.72 3.29 9.17
N HIS A 128 -12.53 2.78 10.40
CA HIS A 128 -11.68 3.37 11.44
C HIS A 128 -10.35 2.64 11.60
N TYR A 129 -9.24 3.38 11.65
CA TYR A 129 -7.89 2.79 11.67
C TYR A 129 -7.03 3.29 12.82
N LYS A 130 -6.14 2.42 13.29
CA LYS A 130 -5.05 2.71 14.23
C LYS A 130 -3.72 2.17 13.73
N SER A 131 -2.62 2.76 14.17
CA SER A 131 -1.29 2.25 13.86
C SER A 131 -0.96 1.02 14.68
N THR A 132 -0.27 0.07 14.06
CA THR A 132 0.25 -1.15 14.70
C THR A 132 1.52 -0.90 15.51
N ASP A 133 2.16 0.27 15.35
CA ASP A 133 3.28 0.65 16.20
C ASP A 133 2.77 0.72 17.64
N ALA A 134 3.35 -0.09 18.54
CA ALA A 134 3.01 -0.07 19.94
C ALA A 134 3.40 1.30 20.52
N GLU A 135 2.46 1.97 21.18
CA GLU A 135 2.82 3.07 22.09
C GLU A 135 3.83 2.60 23.15
#